data_AF-A0A974P2N0-F1
#
_entry.id   AF-A0A974P2N0-F1
#
_cell.length_a   1.000
_cell.length_b   1.000
_cell.length_c   1.000
_cell.angle_alpha   90.00
_cell.angle_beta   90.00
_cell.angle_gamma   90.00
#
_symmetry.space_group_name_H-M   'P 1'
#
loop_
_entity.id
_entity.type
_entity.pdbx_description
1 polymer ?
#
loop_
_entity_poly.entity_id
_entity_poly.type
_entity_poly.pdbx_seq_one_letter_code
_entity_poly.pdbx_strand_id
1 'polypeptide(L)'
;MDTHFEAINWGLSEIYWFRRAEGDLAQTLIAKAAEQTAGFFAWLESQLADRPWFNGESFGWGDLAVVPYLNGSVGHGNPPAAGSRLSDWLTRANARPSVAETTKEAGAAAAASAMPNVAELVKQGLFKREYRDHRLEWMIKSGGAQVVMDGLARDTIRFSPTFG
;
A
#
# COMPACT_ATOMS: atom_id res chain seq x y z
N MET A 1 9.93 -1.69 8.00
CA MET A 1 9.36 -2.13 6.71
C MET A 1 7.85 -1.87 6.70
N ASP A 2 7.07 -2.51 7.58
CA ASP A 2 5.61 -2.34 7.74
C ASP A 2 5.11 -0.90 7.54
N THR A 3 5.38 0.00 8.49
CA THR A 3 4.81 1.37 8.48
C THR A 3 5.14 2.20 7.23
N HIS A 4 6.34 2.01 6.67
CA HIS A 4 6.82 2.81 5.56
C HIS A 4 6.34 2.25 4.22
N PHE A 5 6.29 0.92 4.08
CA PHE A 5 5.78 0.28 2.88
C PHE A 5 4.24 0.41 2.83
N GLU A 6 3.58 0.21 3.96
CA GLU A 6 2.13 0.44 4.09
C GLU A 6 1.75 1.84 3.62
N ALA A 7 2.49 2.87 4.04
CA ALA A 7 2.21 4.25 3.65
C ALA A 7 2.22 4.47 2.13
N ILE A 8 3.08 3.75 1.39
CA ILE A 8 3.14 3.85 -0.08
C ILE A 8 1.90 3.22 -0.71
N ASN A 9 1.58 1.98 -0.34
CA ASN A 9 0.40 1.28 -0.86
C ASN A 9 -0.89 2.05 -0.48
N TRP A 10 -0.98 2.53 0.75
CA TRP A 10 -2.08 3.37 1.21
C TRP A 10 -2.15 4.70 0.44
N GLY A 11 -1.01 5.33 0.16
CA GLY A 11 -0.94 6.56 -0.62
C GLY A 11 -1.46 6.39 -2.04
N LEU A 12 -1.14 5.26 -2.69
CA LEU A 12 -1.70 4.90 -3.99
C LEU A 12 -3.21 4.70 -3.93
N SER A 13 -3.74 4.21 -2.80
CA SER A 13 -5.19 4.11 -2.58
C SER A 13 -5.88 5.48 -2.64
N GLU A 14 -5.27 6.51 -2.04
CA GLU A 14 -5.80 7.90 -2.06
C GLU A 14 -5.99 8.42 -3.48
N ILE A 15 -5.16 7.95 -4.41
CA ILE A 15 -5.15 8.38 -5.81
C ILE A 15 -6.14 7.54 -6.61
N TYR A 16 -5.96 6.21 -6.65
CA TYR A 16 -6.72 5.35 -7.55
C TYR A 16 -8.18 5.17 -7.16
N TRP A 17 -8.49 5.12 -5.86
CA TRP A 17 -9.85 4.86 -5.40
C TRP A 17 -10.54 6.08 -4.84
N PHE A 18 -9.82 6.92 -4.08
CA PHE A 18 -10.42 8.12 -3.47
C PHE A 18 -10.30 9.37 -4.34
N ARG A 19 -9.53 9.32 -5.44
CA ARG A 19 -9.33 10.43 -6.39
C ARG A 19 -9.00 11.76 -5.71
N ARG A 20 -8.15 11.70 -4.68
CA ARG A 20 -7.78 12.89 -3.88
C ARG A 20 -6.63 13.70 -4.48
N ALA A 21 -6.00 13.16 -5.52
CA ALA A 21 -5.13 13.87 -6.42
C ALA A 21 -5.49 13.45 -7.85
N GLU A 22 -5.46 14.41 -8.78
CA GLU A 22 -5.69 14.20 -10.21
C GLU A 22 -4.63 14.99 -11.01
N GLY A 23 -4.47 14.71 -12.30
CA GLY A 23 -3.50 15.40 -13.16
C GLY A 23 -2.04 15.26 -12.71
N ASP A 24 -1.26 16.33 -12.84
CA ASP A 24 0.18 16.35 -12.56
C ASP A 24 0.53 15.95 -11.11
N LEU A 25 -0.34 16.29 -10.15
CA LEU A 25 -0.15 15.91 -8.75
C LEU A 25 -0.26 14.39 -8.58
N ALA A 26 -1.26 13.76 -9.21
CA ALA A 26 -1.40 12.30 -9.19
C ALA A 26 -0.20 11.62 -9.84
N GLN A 27 0.26 12.12 -10.99
CA GLN A 27 1.42 11.57 -11.69
C GLN A 27 2.69 11.66 -10.83
N THR A 28 2.90 12.79 -10.15
CA THR A 28 4.03 13.00 -9.24
C THR A 28 4.01 11.97 -8.10
N LEU A 29 2.86 11.80 -7.45
CA LEU A 29 2.71 10.86 -6.34
C LEU A 29 2.87 9.40 -6.78
N ILE A 30 2.32 9.02 -7.94
CA ILE A 30 2.48 7.67 -8.51
C ILE A 30 3.95 7.39 -8.83
N ALA A 31 4.65 8.34 -9.45
CA ALA A 31 6.08 8.20 -9.75
C ALA A 31 6.92 8.04 -8.47
N LYS A 32 6.62 8.82 -7.43
CA LYS A 32 7.29 8.72 -6.13
C LYS A 32 7.01 7.39 -5.42
N ALA A 33 5.77 6.90 -5.51
CA ALA A 33 5.42 5.58 -4.99
C ALA A 33 6.23 4.48 -5.70
N ALA A 34 6.27 4.48 -7.03
CA ALA A 34 7.03 3.50 -7.80
C ALA A 34 8.54 3.52 -7.46
N GLU A 35 9.13 4.72 -7.38
CA GLU A 35 10.54 4.92 -6.98
C GLU A 35 10.83 4.30 -5.59
N GLN A 36 10.00 4.62 -4.60
CA GLN A 36 10.21 4.14 -3.22
C GLN A 36 9.93 2.64 -3.08
N THR A 37 8.90 2.12 -3.75
CA THR A 37 8.60 0.69 -3.81
C THR A 37 9.75 -0.10 -4.42
N ALA A 38 10.38 0.40 -5.49
CA ALA A 38 11.57 -0.22 -6.07
C ALA A 38 12.74 -0.29 -5.07
N GLY A 39 12.94 0.77 -4.27
CA GLY A 39 13.90 0.77 -3.17
C GLY A 39 13.62 -0.32 -2.13
N PHE A 40 12.35 -0.51 -1.74
CA PHE A 40 11.95 -1.60 -0.85
C PHE A 40 12.17 -2.98 -1.47
N PHE A 41 11.92 -3.15 -2.77
CA PHE A 41 12.19 -4.42 -3.45
C PHE A 41 13.67 -4.75 -3.46
N ALA A 42 14.54 -3.78 -3.75
CA ALA A 42 15.99 -3.98 -3.68
C ALA A 42 16.46 -4.35 -2.27
N TRP A 43 15.90 -3.69 -1.24
CA TRP A 43 16.20 -4.05 0.14
C TRP A 43 15.70 -5.46 0.48
N LEU A 44 14.46 -5.81 0.14
CA LEU A 44 13.90 -7.14 0.40
C LEU A 44 14.64 -8.25 -0.34
N GLU A 45 15.07 -8.03 -1.58
CA GLU A 45 15.98 -8.91 -2.31
C GLU A 45 17.26 -9.18 -1.51
N SER A 46 17.88 -8.14 -0.95
CA SER A 46 19.07 -8.29 -0.11
C SER A 46 18.78 -9.07 1.18
N GLN A 47 17.59 -8.89 1.77
CA GLN A 47 17.20 -9.60 2.97
C GLN A 47 16.89 -11.07 2.68
N LEU A 48 16.23 -11.38 1.56
CA LEU A 48 15.95 -12.74 1.14
C LEU A 48 17.25 -13.49 0.86
N ALA A 49 18.19 -12.81 0.19
CA ALA A 49 19.46 -13.39 -0.28
C ALA A 49 19.20 -14.69 -1.07
N ASP A 50 19.86 -15.78 -0.70
CA ASP A 50 19.70 -17.09 -1.36
C ASP A 50 18.74 -18.02 -0.62
N ARG A 51 18.00 -17.50 0.38
CA ARG A 51 17.07 -18.30 1.19
C ARG A 51 15.76 -18.52 0.44
N PRO A 52 15.11 -19.69 0.61
CA PRO A 52 13.83 -19.95 -0.05
C PRO A 52 12.68 -19.11 0.53
N TRP A 53 12.81 -18.67 1.79
CA TRP A 53 11.83 -17.90 2.56
C TRP A 53 12.53 -16.81 3.39
N PHE A 54 11.81 -15.72 3.71
CA PHE A 54 12.34 -14.69 4.62
C PHE A 54 12.56 -15.25 6.02
N ASN A 55 11.77 -16.26 6.40
CA ASN A 55 11.89 -16.99 7.65
C ASN A 55 13.02 -18.05 7.65
N GLY A 56 13.77 -18.20 6.54
CA GLY A 56 14.87 -19.17 6.42
C GLY A 56 14.52 -20.33 5.51
N GLU A 57 14.65 -21.56 6.03
CA GLU A 57 14.41 -22.79 5.26
C GLU A 57 12.92 -23.10 5.06
N SER A 58 12.06 -22.59 5.95
CA SER A 58 10.63 -22.84 5.95
C SER A 58 9.82 -21.55 6.03
N PHE A 59 8.64 -21.56 5.43
CA PHE A 59 7.68 -20.46 5.50
C PHE A 59 7.28 -20.17 6.96
N GLY A 60 7.28 -18.90 7.36
CA GLY A 60 6.88 -18.52 8.71
C GLY A 60 6.62 -17.03 8.88
N TRP A 61 6.89 -16.52 10.08
CA TRP A 61 6.55 -15.14 10.47
C TRP A 61 7.20 -14.08 9.58
N GLY A 62 8.45 -14.31 9.15
CA GLY A 62 9.13 -13.41 8.22
C GLY A 62 8.36 -13.26 6.89
N ASP A 63 7.81 -14.36 6.36
CA ASP A 63 7.05 -14.33 5.11
C ASP A 63 5.67 -13.71 5.31
N LEU A 64 4.98 -14.07 6.41
CA LEU A 64 3.69 -13.51 6.77
C LEU A 64 3.75 -11.98 6.95
N ALA A 65 4.89 -11.45 7.42
CA ALA A 65 5.12 -10.03 7.55
C ALA A 65 5.42 -9.32 6.21
N VAL A 66 5.74 -10.04 5.13
CA VAL A 66 6.14 -9.45 3.84
C VAL A 66 5.04 -9.58 2.78
N VAL A 67 4.39 -10.75 2.72
CA VAL A 67 3.43 -11.09 1.65
C VAL A 67 2.32 -10.05 1.48
N PRO A 68 1.65 -9.56 2.55
CA PRO A 68 0.55 -8.61 2.38
C PRO A 68 0.98 -7.31 1.70
N TYR A 69 2.20 -6.83 1.99
CA TYR A 69 2.72 -5.59 1.40
C TYR A 69 3.03 -5.76 -0.09
N LEU A 70 3.63 -6.89 -0.47
CA LEU A 70 3.94 -7.17 -1.88
C LEU A 70 2.68 -7.44 -2.69
N ASN A 71 1.71 -8.20 -2.16
CA ASN A 71 0.40 -8.36 -2.81
C ASN A 71 -0.33 -7.02 -2.95
N GLY A 72 -0.23 -6.16 -1.93
CA GLY A 72 -0.70 -4.78 -2.00
C GLY A 72 -0.05 -4.02 -3.16
N SER A 73 1.26 -4.04 -3.30
CA SER A 73 1.95 -3.33 -4.39
C SER A 73 1.61 -3.88 -5.77
N VAL A 74 1.49 -5.21 -5.91
CA VAL A 74 0.97 -5.84 -7.13
C VAL A 74 -0.43 -5.33 -7.47
N GLY A 75 -1.33 -5.28 -6.48
CA GLY A 75 -2.70 -4.76 -6.64
C GLY A 75 -2.77 -3.29 -7.05
N HIS A 76 -1.75 -2.50 -6.70
CA HIS A 76 -1.60 -1.10 -7.13
C HIS A 76 -0.75 -0.93 -8.40
N GLY A 77 -0.40 -2.01 -9.10
CA GLY A 77 0.34 -1.96 -10.37
C GLY A 77 1.86 -1.82 -10.24
N ASN A 78 2.43 -2.05 -9.06
CA ASN A 78 3.88 -2.01 -8.80
C ASN A 78 4.41 -3.40 -8.36
N PRO A 79 4.43 -4.41 -9.25
CA PRO A 79 4.95 -5.72 -8.91
C PRO A 79 6.50 -5.71 -8.79
N PRO A 80 7.10 -6.65 -8.04
CA PRO A 80 8.54 -6.95 -8.16
C PRO A 80 8.90 -7.29 -9.61
N ALA A 81 10.14 -7.03 -10.02
CA ALA A 81 10.60 -7.32 -11.38
C ALA A 81 10.44 -8.81 -11.71
N ALA A 82 9.91 -9.12 -12.89
CA ALA A 82 9.73 -10.50 -13.33
C ALA A 82 11.08 -11.24 -13.37
N GLY A 83 11.10 -12.48 -12.86
CA GLY A 83 12.33 -13.29 -12.76
C GLY A 83 13.30 -12.85 -11.66
N SER A 84 12.95 -11.87 -10.83
CA SER A 84 13.68 -11.56 -9.60
C SER A 84 13.42 -12.62 -8.53
N ARG A 85 14.34 -12.80 -7.59
CA ARG A 85 14.16 -13.76 -6.47
C ARG A 85 12.95 -13.40 -5.64
N LEU A 86 12.68 -12.10 -5.49
CA LEU A 86 11.51 -11.59 -4.79
C LEU A 86 10.21 -11.92 -5.52
N SER A 87 10.18 -11.82 -6.86
CA SER A 87 9.05 -12.28 -7.66
C SER A 87 8.82 -13.78 -7.51
N ASP A 88 9.89 -14.59 -7.59
CA ASP A 88 9.79 -16.04 -7.45
C ASP A 88 9.35 -16.46 -6.05
N TRP A 89 9.85 -15.78 -5.02
CA TRP A 89 9.39 -15.94 -3.65
C TRP A 89 7.91 -15.59 -3.52
N LEU A 90 7.45 -14.48 -4.12
CA LEU A 90 6.06 -14.05 -4.03
C LEU A 90 5.12 -15.07 -4.69
N THR A 91 5.50 -15.61 -5.85
CA THR A 91 4.76 -16.71 -6.51
C THR A 91 4.65 -17.92 -5.58
N ARG A 92 5.76 -18.34 -4.96
CA ARG A 92 5.79 -19.49 -4.06
C ARG A 92 4.97 -19.25 -2.79
N ALA A 93 5.01 -18.04 -2.24
CA ALA A 93 4.22 -17.65 -1.08
C ALA A 93 2.72 -17.65 -1.40
N ASN A 94 2.32 -17.07 -2.52
CA ASN A 94 0.92 -17.04 -2.97
C ASN A 94 0.35 -18.41 -3.34
N ALA A 95 1.21 -19.40 -3.66
CA ALA A 95 0.78 -20.78 -3.88
C ALA A 95 0.41 -21.52 -2.58
N ARG A 96 0.73 -20.97 -1.39
CA ARG A 96 0.35 -21.60 -0.12
C ARG A 96 -1.16 -21.45 0.11
N PRO A 97 -1.89 -22.51 0.53
CA PRO A 97 -3.33 -22.45 0.72
C PRO A 97 -3.80 -21.30 1.61
N SER A 98 -3.14 -21.10 2.75
CA SER A 98 -3.49 -20.02 3.69
C SER A 98 -3.31 -18.62 3.09
N VAL A 99 -2.24 -18.41 2.30
CA VAL A 99 -1.99 -17.12 1.65
C VAL A 99 -2.96 -16.89 0.49
N ALA A 100 -3.23 -17.93 -0.31
CA ALA A 100 -4.16 -17.88 -1.43
C ALA A 100 -5.58 -17.54 -0.95
N GLU A 101 -6.02 -18.17 0.15
CA GLU A 101 -7.31 -17.91 0.77
C GLU A 101 -7.42 -16.47 1.26
N THR A 102 -6.45 -15.98 2.05
CA THR A 102 -6.45 -14.58 2.52
C THR A 102 -6.38 -13.58 1.37
N THR A 103 -5.62 -13.88 0.31
CA THR A 103 -5.55 -13.01 -0.88
C THR A 103 -6.88 -12.95 -1.61
N LYS A 104 -7.60 -14.09 -1.70
CA LYS A 104 -8.95 -14.14 -2.25
C LYS A 104 -9.95 -13.35 -1.40
N GLU A 105 -9.89 -13.48 -0.07
CA GLU A 105 -10.73 -12.71 0.85
C GLU A 105 -10.47 -11.21 0.73
N ALA A 106 -9.20 -10.80 0.70
CA ALA A 106 -8.81 -9.40 0.52
C ALA A 106 -9.32 -8.85 -0.83
N GLY A 107 -9.19 -9.64 -1.91
CA GLY A 107 -9.73 -9.28 -3.22
C GLY A 107 -11.25 -9.15 -3.22
N ALA A 108 -11.96 -10.07 -2.58
CA ALA A 108 -13.42 -10.01 -2.42
C ALA A 108 -13.85 -8.79 -1.59
N ALA A 109 -13.15 -8.51 -0.48
CA ALA A 109 -13.39 -7.34 0.35
C ALA A 109 -13.12 -6.04 -0.42
N ALA A 110 -12.05 -5.97 -1.21
CA ALA A 110 -11.75 -4.82 -2.06
C ALA A 110 -12.80 -4.64 -3.15
N ALA A 111 -13.28 -5.72 -3.79
CA ALA A 111 -14.36 -5.65 -4.78
C ALA A 111 -15.70 -5.24 -4.16
N ALA A 112 -16.01 -5.70 -2.95
CA ALA A 112 -17.21 -5.30 -2.21
C ALA A 112 -17.11 -3.85 -1.67
N SER A 113 -15.90 -3.43 -1.30
CA SER A 113 -15.58 -2.08 -0.80
C SER A 113 -15.31 -1.07 -1.90
N ALA A 114 -15.15 -1.54 -3.15
CA ALA A 114 -15.31 -0.73 -4.36
C ALA A 114 -16.79 -0.34 -4.49
N MET A 115 -17.29 0.34 -3.47
CA MET A 115 -18.48 1.15 -3.59
C MET A 115 -18.19 2.10 -4.75
N PRO A 116 -18.96 2.07 -5.84
CA PRO A 116 -18.73 2.94 -7.00
C PRO A 116 -18.75 4.44 -6.65
N ASN A 117 -19.07 4.78 -5.39
CA ASN A 117 -19.22 6.11 -4.86
C ASN A 117 -18.25 6.49 -3.72
N VAL A 118 -17.20 5.71 -3.40
CA VAL A 118 -16.37 6.04 -2.21
C VAL A 118 -15.65 7.40 -2.31
N ALA A 119 -15.16 7.75 -3.50
CA ALA A 119 -14.58 9.07 -3.76
C ALA A 119 -15.61 10.19 -3.56
N GLU A 120 -16.86 9.94 -3.93
CA GLU A 120 -17.96 10.89 -3.77
C GLU A 120 -18.41 11.00 -2.31
N LEU A 121 -18.48 9.90 -1.57
CA LEU A 121 -18.76 9.92 -0.12
C LEU A 121 -17.70 10.74 0.63
N VAL A 122 -16.42 10.65 0.21
CA VAL A 122 -15.36 11.53 0.72
C VAL A 122 -15.63 12.99 0.34
N LYS A 123 -15.98 13.29 -0.92
CA LYS A 123 -16.32 14.65 -1.35
C LYS A 123 -17.51 15.25 -0.59
N GLN A 124 -18.49 14.42 -0.24
CA GLN A 124 -19.68 14.79 0.52
C GLN A 124 -19.42 14.90 2.04
N GLY A 125 -18.20 14.62 2.51
CA GLY A 125 -17.86 14.64 3.94
C GLY A 125 -18.43 13.48 4.76
N LEU A 126 -19.07 12.50 4.10
CA LEU A 126 -19.69 11.34 4.74
C LEU A 126 -18.67 10.25 5.09
N PHE A 127 -17.44 10.38 4.62
CA PHE A 127 -16.34 9.47 4.91
C PHE A 127 -15.03 10.24 5.14
N LYS A 128 -14.41 10.03 6.30
CA LYS A 128 -13.13 10.64 6.64
C LYS A 128 -11.98 9.65 6.51
N ARG A 129 -10.94 10.04 5.78
CA ARG A 129 -9.72 9.26 5.62
C ARG A 129 -8.82 9.44 6.83
N GLU A 130 -8.28 8.35 7.36
CA GLU A 130 -7.38 8.40 8.52
C GLU A 130 -5.92 8.51 8.11
N TYR A 131 -5.30 9.62 8.48
CA TYR A 131 -3.90 9.94 8.23
C TYR A 131 -3.12 9.66 9.52
N ARG A 132 -2.54 8.46 9.62
CA ARG A 132 -1.58 8.12 10.68
C ARG A 132 -0.24 8.82 10.42
N ASP A 133 0.61 8.89 11.44
CA ASP A 133 1.94 9.52 11.38
C ASP A 133 2.75 9.18 10.11
N HIS A 134 2.93 7.90 9.80
CA HIS A 134 3.67 7.41 8.62
C HIS A 134 2.98 7.73 7.28
N ARG A 135 1.64 7.74 7.25
CA ARG A 135 0.86 8.09 6.06
C ARG A 135 0.90 9.59 5.78
N LEU A 136 0.82 10.40 6.84
CA LEU A 136 0.98 11.84 6.77
C LEU A 136 2.40 12.20 6.31
N GLU A 137 3.42 11.60 6.93
CA GLU A 137 4.81 11.79 6.52
C GLU A 137 5.01 11.48 5.04
N TRP A 138 4.48 10.34 4.56
CA TRP A 138 4.56 9.96 3.15
C TRP A 138 3.92 10.99 2.23
N MET A 139 2.71 11.46 2.56
CA MET A 139 2.03 12.50 1.80
C MET A 139 2.85 13.78 1.72
N ILE A 140 3.40 14.25 2.84
CA ILE A 140 4.19 15.49 2.84
C ILE A 140 5.47 15.33 2.01
N LYS A 141 6.26 14.28 2.25
CA LYS A 141 7.57 14.12 1.59
C LYS A 141 7.49 13.77 0.09
N SER A 142 6.37 13.19 -0.34
CA SER A 142 6.16 12.79 -1.74
C SER A 142 5.50 13.89 -2.58
N GLY A 143 5.24 15.08 -2.01
CA GLY A 143 4.63 16.22 -2.71
C GLY A 143 3.11 16.32 -2.61
N GLY A 144 2.48 15.49 -1.79
CA GLY A 144 1.03 15.41 -1.56
C GLY A 144 0.50 16.37 -0.49
N ALA A 145 1.25 17.41 -0.11
CA ALA A 145 0.82 18.36 0.92
C ALA A 145 -0.54 19.01 0.60
N GLN A 146 -0.82 19.31 -0.68
CA GLN A 146 -2.11 19.86 -1.08
C GLN A 146 -3.28 18.91 -0.78
N VAL A 147 -3.09 17.59 -0.90
CA VAL A 147 -4.12 16.58 -0.58
C VAL A 147 -4.51 16.64 0.90
N VAL A 148 -3.52 16.87 1.76
CA VAL A 148 -3.72 17.03 3.21
C VAL A 148 -4.45 18.35 3.50
N MET A 149 -3.98 19.45 2.91
CA MET A 149 -4.57 20.78 3.12
C MET A 149 -6.03 20.84 2.65
N ASP A 150 -6.32 20.32 1.46
CA ASP A 150 -7.69 20.20 0.95
C ASP A 150 -8.55 19.29 1.84
N GLY A 151 -7.93 18.23 2.36
CA GLY A 151 -8.54 17.30 3.29
C GLY A 151 -9.01 17.98 4.58
N LEU A 152 -8.14 18.79 5.18
CA LEU A 152 -8.43 19.59 6.37
C LEU A 152 -9.49 20.65 6.09
N ALA A 153 -9.34 21.40 4.99
CA ALA A 153 -10.26 22.47 4.63
C ALA A 153 -11.70 21.97 4.39
N ARG A 154 -11.85 20.75 3.88
CA ARG A 154 -13.15 20.11 3.59
C ARG A 154 -13.63 19.16 4.70
N ASP A 155 -12.88 19.04 5.80
CA ASP A 155 -13.17 18.11 6.90
C ASP A 155 -13.32 16.64 6.45
N THR A 156 -12.48 16.21 5.51
CA THR A 156 -12.51 14.85 4.92
C THR A 156 -11.37 13.95 5.40
N ILE A 157 -10.54 14.43 6.33
CA ILE A 157 -9.48 13.64 6.96
C ILE A 157 -9.61 13.68 8.49
N ARG A 158 -9.07 12.66 9.14
CA ARG A 158 -8.94 12.59 10.60
C ARG A 158 -7.56 12.05 10.97
N PHE A 159 -7.09 12.43 12.15
CA PHE A 159 -5.88 11.87 12.76
C PHE A 159 -6.24 10.85 13.82
N SER A 160 -5.23 10.14 14.33
CA SER A 160 -5.40 9.26 15.48
C SER A 160 -5.96 10.05 16.67
N PRO A 161 -6.92 9.49 17.43
CA PRO A 161 -7.48 10.16 18.59
C PRO A 161 -6.38 10.40 19.64
N THR A 162 -6.57 11.43 20.47
CA THR A 162 -5.79 11.57 21.70
C THR A 162 -6.04 10.36 22.57
N PHE A 163 -4.97 9.75 23.09
CA PHE A 163 -5.11 8.65 24.04
C PHE A 163 -5.81 9.15 25.31
N GLY A 164 -6.86 8.45 25.73
CA GLY A 164 -7.70 8.78 26.88
C GLY A 164 -8.59 7.60 27.27
#